data_AF-A0A8T6ZUD2-F1
#
_entry.id   AF-A0A8T6ZUD2-F1
#
_cell.length_a   1.000
_cell.length_b   1.000
_cell.length_c   1.000
_cell.angle_alpha   90.00
_cell.angle_beta   90.00
_cell.angle_gamma   90.00
#
_symmetry.space_group_name_H-M   'P 1'
#
loop_
_entity.id
_entity.type
_entity.pdbx_description
1 polymer ?
#
loop_
_entity_poly.entity_id
_entity_poly.type
_entity_poly.pdbx_seq_one_letter_code
_entity_poly.pdbx_strand_id
1 'polypeptide(L)'
;RDLGIEFDKWEVPVVDPVTFESTKPGVFFGGDSAFGPKNIIWAVEHGHQAAISMHKYCNGEPLTERLPRGVNLQSAKMGMHEWSYSNNFDPVARRLVPNVDLRKRFEKLNIEVELGFTAEQAVEEVERCLNCDLQTVFFPNLCIECDACIDICPVDCLTITDKADEDELKKSLKAPFLNKDQQLFVSEPLKQTGRLMIKDENLCVHCGLCAERCPTAAWDMQKSTVEIPYAIDEMNQDDAKCRQVRKAG
;
A
#
# COMPACT_ATOMS: atom_id res chain seq x y z
N ARG A 1 3.17 41.25 2.86
CA ARG A 1 1.69 41.22 2.72
C ARG A 1 1.22 42.03 1.51
N ASP A 2 2.05 42.89 0.94
CA ASP A 2 1.73 43.76 -0.20
C ASP A 2 1.78 43.08 -1.57
N LEU A 3 1.88 41.74 -1.59
CA LEU A 3 2.04 40.95 -2.81
C LEU A 3 0.70 40.51 -3.43
N GLY A 4 -0.43 40.83 -2.80
CA GLY A 4 -1.78 40.44 -3.26
C GLY A 4 -2.20 39.02 -2.89
N ILE A 5 -1.65 38.47 -1.81
CA ILE A 5 -1.98 37.13 -1.29
C ILE A 5 -2.71 37.31 0.03
N GLU A 6 -3.86 36.66 0.18
CA GLU A 6 -4.61 36.63 1.43
C GLU A 6 -4.02 35.60 2.38
N PHE A 7 -3.96 35.96 3.66
CA PHE A 7 -3.46 35.10 4.73
C PHE A 7 -4.57 34.87 5.74
N ASP A 8 -4.62 33.66 6.30
CA ASP A 8 -5.61 33.28 7.30
C ASP A 8 -5.24 33.80 8.72
N LYS A 9 -6.01 33.37 9.72
CA LYS A 9 -5.80 33.75 11.13
C LYS A 9 -4.47 33.25 11.73
N TRP A 10 -3.81 32.30 11.09
CA TRP A 10 -2.52 31.73 11.50
C TRP A 10 -1.36 32.28 10.68
N GLU A 11 -1.61 33.32 9.88
CA GLU A 11 -0.63 33.94 9.00
C GLU A 11 -0.07 33.01 7.92
N VAL A 12 -0.82 31.97 7.53
CA VAL A 12 -0.51 31.12 6.36
C VAL A 12 -1.33 31.57 5.14
N PRO A 13 -0.79 31.49 3.91
CA PRO A 13 -1.51 31.89 2.71
C PRO A 13 -2.75 31.00 2.51
N VAL A 14 -3.86 31.63 2.13
CA VAL A 14 -5.06 30.90 1.73
C VAL A 14 -4.79 30.26 0.37
N VAL A 15 -4.90 28.94 0.30
CA VAL A 15 -4.67 28.15 -0.90
C VAL A 15 -5.83 27.21 -1.18
N ASP A 16 -6.05 26.91 -2.45
CA ASP A 16 -6.95 25.83 -2.85
C ASP A 16 -6.30 24.46 -2.50
N PRO A 17 -7.02 23.56 -1.80
CA PRO A 17 -6.44 22.30 -1.32
C PRO A 17 -6.17 21.27 -2.42
N VAL A 18 -6.72 21.44 -3.62
CA VAL A 18 -6.53 20.52 -4.76
C VAL A 18 -5.46 21.06 -5.70
N THR A 19 -5.51 22.35 -6.01
CA THR A 19 -4.61 23.00 -6.96
C THR A 19 -3.40 23.65 -6.30
N PHE A 20 -3.39 23.80 -4.97
CA PHE A 20 -2.29 24.42 -4.23
C PHE A 20 -2.01 25.88 -4.65
N GLU A 21 -2.89 26.47 -5.44
CA GLU A 21 -2.82 27.86 -5.89
C GLU A 21 -3.31 28.79 -4.78
N SER A 22 -2.57 29.85 -4.53
CA SER A 22 -2.98 30.90 -3.60
C SER A 22 -4.06 31.80 -4.20
N THR A 23 -4.58 32.74 -3.41
CA THR A 23 -5.48 33.78 -3.93
C THR A 23 -4.87 34.65 -5.03
N LYS A 24 -3.54 34.61 -5.20
CA LYS A 24 -2.84 35.21 -6.34
C LYS A 24 -2.59 34.15 -7.43
N PRO A 25 -3.15 34.33 -8.64
CA PRO A 25 -2.93 33.40 -9.74
C PRO A 25 -1.43 33.22 -10.07
N GLY A 26 -1.04 31.97 -10.33
CA GLY A 26 0.33 31.58 -10.68
C GLY A 26 1.29 31.51 -9.50
N VAL A 27 0.82 31.67 -8.26
CA VAL A 27 1.62 31.47 -7.05
C VAL A 27 1.07 30.28 -6.28
N PHE A 28 1.91 29.26 -6.12
CA PHE A 28 1.56 27.99 -5.49
C PHE A 28 2.37 27.78 -4.21
N PHE A 29 1.78 27.10 -3.23
CA PHE A 29 2.45 26.80 -1.97
C PHE A 29 2.34 25.31 -1.62
N GLY A 30 3.21 24.85 -0.72
CA GLY A 30 3.20 23.48 -0.23
C GLY A 30 3.84 23.36 1.14
N GLY A 31 3.71 22.17 1.73
CA GLY A 31 4.20 21.88 3.08
C GLY A 31 3.61 22.79 4.16
N ASP A 32 4.38 22.96 5.23
CA ASP A 32 3.94 23.69 6.43
C ASP A 32 3.66 25.17 6.16
N SER A 33 4.25 25.72 5.10
CA SER A 33 4.09 27.12 4.73
C SER A 33 2.67 27.51 4.34
N ALA A 34 1.80 26.53 4.00
CA ALA A 34 0.40 26.76 3.61
C ALA A 34 -0.61 25.90 4.38
N PHE A 35 -0.25 24.68 4.80
CA PHE A 35 -1.19 23.73 5.41
C PHE A 35 -0.97 23.55 6.93
N GLY A 36 -0.08 24.34 7.52
CA GLY A 36 0.35 24.20 8.90
C GLY A 36 1.22 22.96 9.12
N PRO A 37 1.65 22.68 10.37
CA PRO A 37 2.61 21.63 10.67
C PRO A 37 2.05 20.25 10.30
N LYS A 38 2.59 19.65 9.24
CA LYS A 38 2.30 18.27 8.83
C LYS A 38 3.56 17.42 8.92
N ASN A 39 3.41 16.12 8.73
CA ASN A 39 4.58 15.24 8.63
C ASN A 39 5.28 15.45 7.27
N ILE A 40 6.54 14.99 7.18
CA ILE A 40 7.35 15.13 5.97
C ILE A 40 6.72 14.48 4.74
N ILE A 41 5.93 13.41 4.91
CA ILE A 41 5.24 12.72 3.82
C ILE A 41 4.26 13.68 3.13
N TRP A 42 3.46 14.41 3.91
CA TRP A 42 2.55 15.42 3.38
C TRP A 42 3.31 16.57 2.70
N ALA A 43 4.43 17.01 3.25
CA ALA A 43 5.22 18.08 2.62
C ALA A 43 5.73 17.65 1.22
N VAL A 44 6.17 16.40 1.07
CA VAL A 44 6.58 15.83 -0.23
C VAL A 44 5.38 15.73 -1.18
N GLU A 45 4.23 15.21 -0.70
CA GLU A 45 3.00 15.12 -1.52
C GLU A 45 2.55 16.51 -2.01
N HIS A 46 2.56 17.53 -1.14
CA HIS A 46 2.21 18.89 -1.52
C HIS A 46 3.13 19.42 -2.63
N GLY A 47 4.42 19.09 -2.57
CA GLY A 47 5.38 19.42 -3.62
C GLY A 47 5.01 18.80 -4.97
N HIS A 48 4.60 17.54 -4.98
CA HIS A 48 4.15 16.86 -6.21
C HIS A 48 2.84 17.45 -6.74
N GLN A 49 1.85 17.71 -5.88
CA GLN A 49 0.58 18.29 -6.30
C GLN A 49 0.72 19.71 -6.82
N ALA A 50 1.52 20.55 -6.16
CA ALA A 50 1.82 21.90 -6.61
C ALA A 50 2.58 21.90 -7.94
N ALA A 51 3.50 20.94 -8.15
CA ALA A 51 4.21 20.80 -9.42
C ALA A 51 3.28 20.47 -10.60
N ILE A 52 2.25 19.64 -10.39
CA ILE A 52 1.21 19.37 -11.40
C ILE A 52 0.48 20.66 -11.75
N SER A 53 0.09 21.45 -10.74
CA SER A 53 -0.57 22.74 -10.94
C SER A 53 0.30 23.72 -11.71
N MET A 54 1.58 23.85 -11.33
CA MET A 54 2.53 24.72 -12.01
C MET A 54 2.69 24.33 -13.48
N HIS A 55 2.75 23.02 -13.77
CA HIS A 55 2.83 22.52 -15.14
C HIS A 55 1.60 22.92 -15.96
N LYS A 56 0.40 22.61 -15.45
CA LYS A 56 -0.87 22.95 -16.12
C LYS A 56 -1.05 24.46 -16.29
N TYR A 57 -0.69 25.24 -15.28
CA TYR A 57 -0.70 26.71 -15.34
C TYR A 57 0.20 27.23 -16.47
N CYS A 58 1.43 26.72 -16.58
CA CYS A 58 2.38 27.10 -17.63
C CYS A 58 1.90 26.73 -19.04
N ASN A 59 1.13 25.64 -19.17
CA ASN A 59 0.54 25.20 -20.45
C ASN A 59 -0.82 25.84 -20.76
N GLY A 60 -1.39 26.61 -19.84
CA GLY A 60 -2.74 27.18 -20.01
C GLY A 60 -3.86 26.14 -19.90
N GLU A 61 -3.59 25.01 -19.26
CA GLU A 61 -4.56 23.93 -19.01
C GLU A 61 -5.33 24.16 -17.70
N PRO A 62 -6.55 23.60 -17.55
CA PRO A 62 -7.29 23.66 -16.30
C PRO A 62 -6.56 22.94 -15.14
N LEU A 63 -6.31 23.64 -14.03
CA LEU A 63 -5.57 23.10 -12.87
C LEU A 63 -6.26 21.92 -12.16
N THR A 64 -7.57 21.79 -12.36
CA THR A 64 -8.42 20.76 -11.75
C THR A 64 -8.51 19.50 -12.60
N GLU A 65 -8.15 19.56 -13.89
CA GLU A 65 -8.18 18.42 -14.80
C GLU A 65 -6.87 17.64 -14.68
N ARG A 66 -6.80 16.76 -13.68
CA ARG A 66 -5.62 15.94 -13.35
C ARG A 66 -5.87 14.49 -13.68
N LEU A 67 -4.81 13.76 -13.99
CA LEU A 67 -4.84 12.32 -14.09
C LEU A 67 -5.30 11.73 -12.74
N PRO A 68 -6.19 10.72 -12.76
CA PRO A 68 -6.63 10.06 -11.55
C PRO A 68 -5.50 9.20 -10.97
N ARG A 69 -5.47 9.08 -9.63
CA ARG A 69 -4.70 8.01 -8.99
C ARG A 69 -5.35 6.67 -9.29
N GLY A 70 -4.53 5.64 -9.46
CA GLY A 70 -4.97 4.30 -9.81
C GLY A 70 -4.30 3.23 -8.96
N VAL A 71 -4.93 2.05 -8.93
CA VAL A 71 -4.28 0.82 -8.49
C VAL A 71 -4.57 -0.24 -9.54
N ASN A 72 -3.52 -0.87 -10.04
CA ASN A 72 -3.61 -2.01 -10.94
C ASN A 72 -3.28 -3.29 -10.18
N LEU A 73 -4.03 -4.36 -10.42
CA LEU A 73 -3.76 -5.69 -9.88
C LEU A 73 -3.46 -6.62 -11.05
N GLN A 74 -2.30 -7.28 -11.01
CA GLN A 74 -1.90 -8.26 -12.03
C GLN A 74 -1.50 -9.56 -11.36
N SER A 75 -1.98 -10.69 -11.89
CA SER A 75 -1.61 -11.99 -11.33
C SER A 75 -0.08 -12.16 -11.32
N ALA A 76 0.45 -12.54 -10.17
CA ALA A 76 1.86 -12.87 -9.98
C ALA A 76 2.15 -14.34 -10.33
N LYS A 77 1.16 -15.08 -10.83
CA LYS A 77 1.26 -16.50 -11.16
C LYS A 77 2.05 -16.69 -12.46
N MET A 78 3.15 -17.42 -12.38
CA MET A 78 4.01 -17.76 -13.53
C MET A 78 3.75 -19.17 -14.06
N GLY A 79 3.33 -20.07 -13.17
CA GLY A 79 3.02 -21.46 -13.48
C GLY A 79 2.02 -22.05 -12.49
N MET A 80 1.74 -23.35 -12.60
CA MET A 80 0.76 -24.00 -11.71
C MET A 80 1.16 -23.91 -10.22
N HIS A 81 2.47 -24.05 -9.94
CA HIS A 81 3.10 -23.99 -8.62
C HIS A 81 4.27 -23.00 -8.60
N GLU A 82 4.23 -21.97 -9.44
CA GLU A 82 5.32 -21.00 -9.58
C GLU A 82 4.78 -19.57 -9.55
N TRP A 83 5.41 -18.75 -8.72
CA TRP A 83 5.08 -17.35 -8.50
C TRP A 83 6.25 -16.46 -8.89
N SER A 84 5.99 -15.19 -9.22
CA SER A 84 7.03 -14.19 -9.49
C SER A 84 7.75 -13.70 -8.23
N TYR A 85 7.55 -14.33 -7.07
CA TYR A 85 8.03 -13.93 -5.76
C TYR A 85 8.24 -15.15 -4.84
N SER A 86 8.99 -14.99 -3.75
CA SER A 86 9.17 -16.04 -2.74
C SER A 86 7.97 -16.09 -1.79
N ASN A 87 7.33 -17.25 -1.70
CA ASN A 87 6.08 -17.44 -0.94
C ASN A 87 6.22 -18.43 0.22
N ASN A 88 7.44 -18.85 0.56
CA ASN A 88 7.66 -19.84 1.61
C ASN A 88 7.33 -19.26 2.98
N PHE A 89 6.45 -19.93 3.72
CA PHE A 89 6.12 -19.54 5.09
C PHE A 89 7.19 -20.07 6.06
N ASP A 90 7.88 -19.17 6.76
CA ASP A 90 8.85 -19.53 7.80
C ASP A 90 8.29 -19.27 9.21
N PRO A 91 8.11 -20.32 10.05
CA PRO A 91 7.61 -20.17 11.42
C PRO A 91 8.65 -19.62 12.41
N VAL A 92 9.91 -19.40 12.00
CA VAL A 92 10.96 -18.89 12.88
C VAL A 92 10.59 -17.51 13.43
N ALA A 93 10.89 -17.25 14.70
CA ALA A 93 10.61 -15.97 15.34
C ALA A 93 11.44 -14.82 14.73
N ARG A 94 10.96 -13.57 14.87
CA ARG A 94 11.70 -12.37 14.41
C ARG A 94 13.10 -12.35 15.02
N ARG A 95 14.13 -12.17 14.20
CA ARG A 95 15.50 -12.00 14.72
C ARG A 95 15.64 -10.60 15.30
N LEU A 96 16.20 -10.53 16.51
CA LEU A 96 16.49 -9.24 17.14
C LEU A 96 17.75 -8.67 16.51
N VAL A 97 17.68 -7.39 16.11
CA VAL A 97 18.85 -6.67 15.60
C VAL A 97 19.91 -6.64 16.70
N PRO A 98 21.14 -7.08 16.44
CA PRO A 98 22.24 -7.01 17.39
C PRO A 98 22.43 -5.59 17.90
N ASN A 99 22.62 -5.46 19.21
CA ASN A 99 22.81 -4.16 19.83
C ASN A 99 24.13 -4.12 20.59
N VAL A 100 24.70 -2.92 20.73
CA VAL A 100 25.83 -2.68 21.63
C VAL A 100 25.43 -3.00 23.07
N ASP A 101 26.37 -3.56 23.85
CA ASP A 101 26.19 -3.79 25.29
C ASP A 101 25.82 -2.50 26.03
N LEU A 102 24.93 -2.62 27.02
CA LEU A 102 24.37 -1.48 27.74
C LEU A 102 25.45 -0.58 28.37
N ARG A 103 26.53 -1.15 28.91
CA ARG A 103 27.60 -0.35 29.57
C ARG A 103 28.31 0.54 28.55
N LYS A 104 28.62 0.00 27.38
CA LYS A 104 29.28 0.73 26.29
C LYS A 104 28.42 1.87 25.75
N ARG A 105 27.09 1.74 25.78
CA ARG A 105 26.16 2.83 25.38
C ARG A 105 26.31 4.08 26.24
N PHE A 106 26.68 3.93 27.52
CA PHE A 106 26.85 5.06 28.44
C PHE A 106 28.26 5.66 28.45
N GLU A 107 29.22 5.03 27.76
CA GLU A 107 30.59 5.56 27.68
C GLU A 107 30.66 6.81 26.80
N LYS A 108 29.88 6.86 25.71
CA LYS A 108 29.83 8.00 24.78
C LYS A 108 28.45 8.15 24.15
N LEU A 109 28.00 9.40 24.02
CA LEU A 109 26.70 9.76 23.44
C LEU A 109 26.57 9.48 21.93
N ASN A 110 27.69 9.31 21.23
CA ASN A 110 27.72 9.16 19.77
C ASN A 110 27.93 7.71 19.30
N ILE A 111 27.72 6.72 20.17
CA ILE A 111 27.83 5.31 19.80
C ILE A 111 26.49 4.87 19.19
N GLU A 112 26.54 4.32 17.99
CA GLU A 112 25.39 3.69 17.35
C GLU A 112 24.97 2.45 18.12
N VAL A 113 23.69 2.39 18.51
CA VAL A 113 23.18 1.36 19.42
C VAL A 113 22.85 0.07 18.67
N GLU A 114 22.26 0.19 17.48
CA GLU A 114 21.91 -0.92 16.62
C GLU A 114 23.09 -1.21 15.69
N LEU A 115 23.66 -2.40 15.77
CA LEU A 115 24.80 -2.79 14.95
C LEU A 115 24.40 -3.27 13.55
N GLY A 116 23.08 -3.35 13.29
CA GLY A 116 22.53 -3.93 12.07
C GLY A 116 22.75 -5.44 11.98
N PHE A 117 22.28 -6.01 10.87
CA PHE A 117 22.52 -7.39 10.50
C PHE A 117 23.78 -7.50 9.63
N THR A 118 24.45 -8.67 9.67
CA THR A 118 25.43 -9.00 8.62
C THR A 118 24.72 -9.15 7.28
N ALA A 119 25.46 -9.12 6.17
CA ALA A 119 24.88 -9.27 4.83
C ALA A 119 24.09 -10.58 4.71
N GLU A 120 24.60 -11.68 5.28
CA GLU A 120 23.97 -13.00 5.25
C GLU A 120 22.68 -13.03 6.08
N GLN A 121 22.71 -12.43 7.28
CA GLN A 121 21.52 -12.30 8.13
C GLN A 121 20.46 -11.42 7.49
N ALA A 122 20.86 -10.35 6.80
CA ALA A 122 19.95 -9.46 6.10
C ALA A 122 19.26 -10.15 4.93
N VAL A 123 19.99 -10.94 4.14
CA VAL A 123 19.41 -11.74 3.05
C VAL A 123 18.34 -12.69 3.60
N GLU A 124 18.67 -13.44 4.65
CA GLU A 124 17.72 -14.38 5.25
C GLU A 124 16.50 -13.69 5.88
N GLU A 125 16.68 -12.53 6.53
CA GLU A 125 15.56 -11.80 7.11
C GLU A 125 14.67 -11.13 6.03
N VAL A 126 15.21 -10.78 4.87
CA VAL A 126 14.44 -10.23 3.74
C VAL A 126 13.54 -11.30 3.09
N GLU A 127 13.93 -12.58 3.10
CA GLU A 127 13.08 -13.67 2.61
C GLU A 127 11.77 -13.85 3.39
N ARG A 128 11.70 -13.26 4.60
CA ARG A 128 10.51 -13.25 5.44
C ARG A 128 9.56 -12.08 5.15
N CYS A 129 9.84 -11.30 4.11
CA CYS A 129 8.97 -10.22 3.67
C CYS A 129 7.52 -10.73 3.54
N LEU A 130 6.57 -10.00 4.14
CA LEU A 130 5.15 -10.33 4.08
C LEU A 130 4.53 -10.10 2.70
N ASN A 131 5.32 -9.75 1.67
CA ASN A 131 4.84 -9.51 0.30
C ASN A 131 3.60 -8.61 0.26
N CYS A 132 3.63 -7.49 1.00
CA CYS A 132 2.47 -6.62 1.20
C CYS A 132 1.99 -5.92 -0.09
N ASP A 133 2.82 -5.91 -1.14
CA ASP A 133 2.44 -5.47 -2.48
C ASP A 133 1.64 -6.55 -3.24
N LEU A 134 1.55 -7.79 -2.74
CA LEU A 134 0.74 -8.85 -3.32
C LEU A 134 -0.57 -9.03 -2.58
N GLN A 135 -1.66 -8.83 -3.28
CA GLN A 135 -3.00 -8.92 -2.74
C GLN A 135 -3.59 -10.31 -3.00
N THR A 136 -4.17 -10.92 -1.97
CA THR A 136 -4.98 -12.14 -2.14
C THR A 136 -6.31 -11.76 -2.79
N VAL A 137 -6.60 -12.28 -3.97
CA VAL A 137 -7.85 -12.02 -4.68
C VAL A 137 -8.66 -13.31 -4.76
N PHE A 138 -9.94 -13.23 -4.41
CA PHE A 138 -10.86 -14.36 -4.43
C PHE A 138 -11.94 -14.18 -5.50
N PHE A 139 -12.17 -15.22 -6.29
CA PHE A 139 -13.18 -15.30 -7.34
C PHE A 139 -14.26 -16.32 -6.96
N PRO A 140 -15.41 -15.87 -6.40
CA PRO A 140 -16.44 -16.76 -5.84
C PRO A 140 -17.03 -17.73 -6.87
N ASN A 141 -17.11 -17.30 -8.12
CA ASN A 141 -17.64 -18.07 -9.26
C ASN A 141 -16.77 -19.28 -9.65
N LEU A 142 -15.48 -19.29 -9.29
CA LEU A 142 -14.55 -20.39 -9.55
C LEU A 142 -14.43 -21.36 -8.37
N CYS A 143 -14.94 -21.00 -7.20
CA CYS A 143 -14.85 -21.82 -6.01
C CYS A 143 -15.75 -23.06 -6.11
N ILE A 144 -15.20 -24.22 -5.75
CA ILE A 144 -15.90 -25.51 -5.70
C ILE A 144 -16.07 -26.06 -4.28
N GLU A 145 -15.75 -25.25 -3.26
CA GLU A 145 -15.98 -25.61 -1.83
C GLU A 145 -15.26 -26.91 -1.41
N CYS A 146 -14.01 -27.08 -1.85
CA CYS A 146 -13.17 -28.24 -1.51
C CYS A 146 -12.37 -28.09 -0.20
N ASP A 147 -12.49 -26.95 0.48
CA ASP A 147 -11.82 -26.59 1.74
C ASP A 147 -10.27 -26.61 1.75
N ALA A 148 -9.63 -26.91 0.62
CA ALA A 148 -8.17 -27.03 0.54
C ALA A 148 -7.42 -25.74 0.93
N CYS A 149 -7.99 -24.57 0.66
CA CYS A 149 -7.42 -23.28 1.06
C CYS A 149 -7.53 -23.00 2.57
N ILE A 150 -8.56 -23.52 3.23
CA ILE A 150 -8.78 -23.37 4.68
C ILE A 150 -7.87 -24.31 5.45
N ASP A 151 -7.63 -25.51 4.92
CA ASP A 151 -6.78 -26.53 5.54
C ASP A 151 -5.29 -26.14 5.48
N ILE A 152 -4.83 -25.59 4.36
CA ILE A 152 -3.41 -25.23 4.17
C ILE A 152 -3.01 -23.90 4.84
N CYS A 153 -3.97 -23.13 5.34
CA CYS A 153 -3.70 -21.81 5.89
C CYS A 153 -2.94 -21.93 7.24
N PRO A 154 -1.70 -21.41 7.38
CA PRO A 154 -0.91 -21.58 8.60
C PRO A 154 -1.42 -20.77 9.80
N VAL A 155 -2.34 -19.84 9.56
CA VAL A 155 -2.85 -18.85 10.52
C VAL A 155 -4.37 -18.89 10.64
N ASP A 156 -5.03 -19.86 10.01
CA ASP A 156 -6.48 -20.09 10.07
C ASP A 156 -7.35 -18.86 9.75
N CYS A 157 -6.89 -18.00 8.84
CA CYS A 157 -7.57 -16.74 8.50
C CYS A 157 -8.74 -16.87 7.51
N LEU A 158 -9.02 -18.07 7.01
CA LEU A 158 -10.08 -18.34 6.03
C LEU A 158 -11.19 -19.19 6.66
N THR A 159 -12.44 -18.88 6.35
CA THR A 159 -13.61 -19.62 6.84
C THR A 159 -14.72 -19.60 5.79
N ILE A 160 -15.31 -20.76 5.50
CA ILE A 160 -16.58 -20.84 4.75
C ILE A 160 -17.72 -21.04 5.74
N THR A 161 -18.75 -20.22 5.64
CA THR A 161 -19.90 -20.26 6.56
C THR A 161 -21.20 -19.88 5.84
N ASP A 162 -22.33 -20.23 6.45
CA ASP A 162 -23.63 -19.83 5.95
C ASP A 162 -23.81 -18.31 6.02
N LYS A 163 -24.68 -17.77 5.16
CA LYS A 163 -25.00 -16.35 5.18
C LYS A 163 -25.66 -16.00 6.50
N ALA A 164 -24.99 -15.17 7.29
CA ALA A 164 -25.47 -14.69 8.58
C ALA A 164 -25.23 -13.17 8.72
N ASP A 165 -25.69 -12.60 9.83
CA ASP A 165 -25.33 -11.23 10.19
C ASP A 165 -23.87 -11.14 10.65
N GLU A 166 -23.32 -9.93 10.68
CA GLU A 166 -21.89 -9.73 10.96
C GLU A 166 -21.47 -10.28 12.34
N ASP A 167 -22.36 -10.20 13.34
CA ASP A 167 -22.11 -10.69 14.69
C ASP A 167 -22.11 -12.21 14.79
N GLU A 168 -22.95 -12.90 14.02
CA GLU A 168 -22.90 -14.37 13.88
C GLU A 168 -21.70 -14.81 13.06
N LEU A 169 -21.36 -14.10 11.98
CA LEU A 169 -20.18 -14.38 11.18
C LEU A 169 -18.91 -14.36 12.05
N LYS A 170 -18.75 -13.34 12.91
CA LYS A 170 -17.62 -13.22 13.84
C LYS A 170 -17.49 -14.41 14.80
N LYS A 171 -18.60 -15.07 15.16
CA LYS A 171 -18.59 -16.27 16.03
C LYS A 171 -18.23 -17.55 15.28
N SER A 172 -18.44 -17.56 13.96
CA SER A 172 -18.21 -18.71 13.10
C SER A 172 -16.78 -18.81 12.56
N LEU A 173 -15.95 -17.79 12.78
CA LEU A 173 -14.56 -17.75 12.31
C LEU A 173 -13.71 -18.85 12.95
N LYS A 174 -12.82 -19.42 12.15
CA LYS A 174 -11.88 -20.47 12.59
C LYS A 174 -10.85 -19.93 13.59
N ALA A 175 -10.40 -18.70 13.40
CA ALA A 175 -9.45 -18.02 14.29
C ALA A 175 -10.15 -16.99 15.21
N PRO A 176 -9.57 -16.67 16.39
CA PRO A 176 -10.15 -15.71 17.31
C PRO A 176 -10.21 -14.29 16.73
N PHE A 177 -11.40 -13.70 16.71
CA PHE A 177 -11.60 -12.31 16.28
C PHE A 177 -11.27 -11.34 17.41
N LEU A 178 -10.01 -10.90 17.48
CA LEU A 178 -9.49 -10.07 18.58
C LEU A 178 -9.81 -8.58 18.42
N ASN A 179 -9.93 -8.08 17.19
CA ASN A 179 -10.11 -6.66 16.91
C ASN A 179 -11.51 -6.39 16.32
N LYS A 180 -12.42 -5.86 17.15
CA LYS A 180 -13.83 -5.71 16.81
C LYS A 180 -14.13 -4.67 15.73
N ASP A 181 -13.25 -3.69 15.59
CA ASP A 181 -13.40 -2.58 14.64
C ASP A 181 -12.89 -2.92 13.24
N GLN A 182 -12.22 -4.07 13.10
CA GLN A 182 -11.64 -4.51 11.84
C GLN A 182 -12.72 -5.10 10.92
N GLN A 183 -12.70 -4.70 9.66
CA GLN A 183 -13.57 -5.25 8.64
C GLN A 183 -13.10 -6.65 8.20
N LEU A 184 -14.05 -7.56 8.03
CA LEU A 184 -13.84 -8.86 7.41
C LEU A 184 -14.04 -8.76 5.90
N PHE A 185 -13.21 -9.47 5.14
CA PHE A 185 -13.40 -9.61 3.70
C PHE A 185 -14.39 -10.73 3.44
N VAL A 186 -15.61 -10.36 3.03
CA VAL A 186 -16.70 -11.29 2.76
C VAL A 186 -16.92 -11.40 1.27
N SER A 187 -16.91 -12.61 0.74
CA SER A 187 -17.13 -12.87 -0.68
C SER A 187 -18.60 -12.69 -1.10
N GLU A 188 -18.85 -12.63 -2.40
CA GLU A 188 -20.18 -12.92 -2.93
C GLU A 188 -20.58 -14.39 -2.63
N PRO A 189 -21.89 -14.74 -2.68
CA PRO A 189 -22.36 -16.10 -2.46
C PRO A 189 -21.69 -17.11 -3.40
N LEU A 190 -21.22 -18.22 -2.84
CA LEU A 190 -20.58 -19.31 -3.58
C LEU A 190 -21.61 -20.03 -4.46
N LYS A 191 -21.16 -20.45 -5.66
CA LYS A 191 -22.04 -20.95 -6.72
C LYS A 191 -22.89 -22.18 -6.34
N GLN A 192 -22.37 -23.09 -5.53
CA GLN A 192 -23.04 -24.37 -5.26
C GLN A 192 -23.99 -24.28 -4.06
N THR A 193 -23.57 -23.64 -2.98
CA THR A 193 -24.33 -23.63 -1.72
C THR A 193 -24.92 -22.26 -1.34
N GLY A 194 -24.44 -21.17 -1.93
CA GLY A 194 -24.76 -19.81 -1.50
C GLY A 194 -24.10 -19.39 -0.18
N ARG A 195 -23.22 -20.23 0.39
CA ARG A 195 -22.35 -19.88 1.52
C ARG A 195 -21.40 -18.75 1.17
N LEU A 196 -20.73 -18.20 2.17
CA LEU A 196 -19.77 -17.11 2.02
C LEU A 196 -18.37 -17.60 2.36
N MET A 197 -17.38 -17.17 1.57
CA MET A 197 -15.97 -17.23 1.96
C MET A 197 -15.64 -15.95 2.72
N ILE A 198 -15.07 -16.12 3.91
CA ILE A 198 -14.63 -15.02 4.78
C ILE A 198 -13.13 -15.11 4.95
N LYS A 199 -12.47 -13.96 4.81
CA LYS A 199 -11.05 -13.77 5.06
C LYS A 199 -10.85 -12.70 6.14
N ASP A 200 -10.09 -13.07 7.17
CA ASP A 200 -9.57 -12.13 8.15
C ASP A 200 -8.19 -11.63 7.69
N GLU A 201 -8.13 -10.38 7.23
CA GLU A 201 -6.89 -9.74 6.77
C GLU A 201 -5.89 -9.51 7.90
N ASN A 202 -6.36 -9.33 9.13
CA ASN A 202 -5.49 -9.04 10.27
C ASN A 202 -4.62 -10.25 10.66
N LEU A 203 -5.05 -11.45 10.26
CA LEU A 203 -4.30 -12.68 10.46
C LEU A 203 -3.56 -13.12 9.20
N CYS A 204 -4.01 -12.70 8.01
CA CYS A 204 -3.38 -13.11 6.77
C CYS A 204 -1.93 -12.59 6.67
N VAL A 205 -1.00 -13.49 6.37
CA VAL A 205 0.42 -13.16 6.17
C VAL A 205 0.85 -13.19 4.70
N HIS A 206 -0.12 -13.22 3.78
CA HIS A 206 0.10 -13.14 2.33
C HIS A 206 1.08 -14.20 1.76
N CYS A 207 1.18 -15.35 2.41
CA CYS A 207 2.04 -16.47 1.99
C CYS A 207 1.61 -17.13 0.67
N GLY A 208 0.43 -16.85 0.12
CA GLY A 208 -0.03 -17.41 -1.16
C GLY A 208 -0.34 -18.91 -1.18
N LEU A 209 -0.16 -19.65 -0.07
CA LEU A 209 -0.42 -21.09 0.02
C LEU A 209 -1.87 -21.46 -0.34
N CYS A 210 -2.84 -20.59 -0.02
CA CYS A 210 -4.24 -20.77 -0.39
C CYS A 210 -4.44 -20.77 -1.92
N ALA A 211 -3.73 -19.90 -2.64
CA ALA A 211 -3.77 -19.80 -4.09
C ALA A 211 -3.00 -20.94 -4.78
N GLU A 212 -1.90 -21.40 -4.17
CA GLU A 212 -1.13 -22.54 -4.65
C GLU A 212 -1.90 -23.86 -4.53
N ARG A 213 -2.62 -24.04 -3.42
CA ARG A 213 -3.41 -25.24 -3.18
C ARG A 213 -4.75 -25.25 -3.94
N CYS A 214 -5.23 -24.10 -4.39
CA CYS A 214 -6.54 -23.98 -5.03
C CYS A 214 -6.57 -24.67 -6.41
N PRO A 215 -7.36 -25.75 -6.59
CA PRO A 215 -7.37 -26.51 -7.85
C PRO A 215 -8.07 -25.77 -9.00
N THR A 216 -8.87 -24.74 -8.71
CA THR A 216 -9.65 -24.00 -9.69
C THR A 216 -9.15 -22.57 -9.91
N ALA A 217 -8.06 -22.17 -9.25
CA ALA A 217 -7.57 -20.80 -9.21
C ALA A 217 -8.64 -19.78 -8.75
N ALA A 218 -9.56 -20.20 -7.86
CA ALA A 218 -10.47 -19.30 -7.18
C ALA A 218 -9.74 -18.32 -6.25
N TRP A 219 -8.58 -18.72 -5.73
CA TRP A 219 -7.63 -17.81 -5.08
C TRP A 219 -6.49 -17.50 -6.04
N ASP A 220 -6.12 -16.22 -6.11
CA ASP A 220 -4.99 -15.70 -6.86
C ASP A 220 -4.18 -14.73 -6.00
N MET A 221 -2.90 -14.58 -6.31
CA MET A 221 -2.02 -13.60 -5.70
C MET A 221 -1.70 -12.55 -6.76
N GLN A 222 -2.19 -11.33 -6.57
CA GLN A 222 -2.09 -10.27 -7.56
C GLN A 222 -1.20 -9.15 -7.07
N LYS A 223 -0.16 -8.83 -7.83
CA LYS A 223 0.71 -7.69 -7.55
C LYS A 223 -0.05 -6.39 -7.75
N SER A 224 -0.07 -5.60 -6.69
CA SER A 224 -0.59 -4.24 -6.69
C SER A 224 0.47 -3.25 -7.15
N THR A 225 0.12 -2.46 -8.15
CA THR A 225 0.90 -1.33 -8.61
C THR A 225 0.09 -0.07 -8.39
N VAL A 226 0.59 0.82 -7.54
CA VAL A 226 -0.05 2.11 -7.28
C VAL A 226 0.42 3.10 -8.33
N GLU A 227 -0.53 3.64 -9.09
CA GLU A 227 -0.29 4.67 -10.08
C GLU A 227 -0.51 6.03 -9.42
N ILE A 228 0.60 6.74 -9.19
CA ILE A 228 0.60 8.11 -8.64
C ILE A 228 1.03 9.03 -9.78
N PRO A 229 0.11 9.84 -10.34
CA PRO A 229 0.46 10.79 -11.38
C PRO A 229 1.37 11.89 -10.83
N TYR A 230 2.42 12.19 -11.59
CA TYR A 230 3.30 13.33 -11.36
C TYR A 230 3.21 14.31 -12.53
N ALA A 231 3.78 15.51 -12.33
CA ALA A 231 3.80 16.53 -13.37
C ALA A 231 4.44 16.08 -14.70
N ILE A 232 5.26 15.03 -14.70
CA ILE A 232 5.84 14.45 -15.92
C ILE A 232 4.84 13.60 -16.71
N ASP A 233 3.89 12.97 -16.03
CA ASP A 233 2.89 12.09 -16.63
C ASP A 233 1.76 12.90 -17.27
N GLU A 234 1.58 14.14 -16.79
CA GLU A 234 0.68 15.15 -17.36
C GLU A 234 1.24 15.80 -18.64
N MET A 235 2.50 15.54 -18.99
CA MET A 235 3.13 16.11 -20.18
C MET A 235 2.62 15.40 -21.45
N ASN A 236 2.29 16.16 -22.49
CA ASN A 236 2.04 15.60 -23.81
C ASN A 236 3.29 14.86 -24.32
N GLN A 237 3.11 13.78 -25.11
CA GLN A 237 4.21 12.91 -25.55
C GLN A 237 5.37 13.64 -26.24
N ASP A 238 5.11 14.80 -26.85
CA ASP A 238 6.14 15.62 -27.51
C ASP A 238 6.99 16.44 -26.52
N ASP A 239 6.42 16.87 -25.40
CA ASP A 239 7.15 17.59 -24.35
C ASP A 239 8.04 16.64 -23.52
N ALA A 240 7.58 15.40 -23.31
CA ALA A 240 8.35 14.37 -22.61
C ALA A 240 9.63 13.99 -23.37
N LYS A 241 9.59 13.93 -24.71
CA LYS A 241 10.76 13.69 -25.57
C LYS A 241 11.82 14.77 -25.42
N CYS A 242 11.43 16.04 -25.27
CA CYS A 242 12.36 17.15 -25.12
C CYS A 242 13.24 17.05 -23.85
N ARG A 243 12.73 16.42 -22.78
CA ARG A 243 13.47 16.18 -21.53
C ARG A 243 14.43 15.00 -21.57
N GLN A 244 14.11 13.93 -22.31
CA GLN A 244 15.04 12.79 -22.46
C GLN A 244 16.37 13.24 -23.08
N VAL A 245 16.32 14.17 -24.03
CA VAL A 245 17.52 14.76 -24.66
C VAL A 245 18.35 15.59 -23.68
N ARG A 246 17.72 16.18 -22.63
CA ARG A 246 18.41 16.99 -21.61
C ARG A 246 19.04 16.18 -20.48
N LYS A 247 18.58 14.95 -20.21
CA LYS A 247 19.18 14.07 -19.19
C LYS A 247 20.43 13.32 -19.68
N ALA A 248 20.75 13.40 -20.98
CA ALA A 248 21.92 12.77 -21.60
C ALA A 248 23.15 13.69 -21.68
N GLY A 249 23.18 14.77 -20.88
CA GLY A 249 24.28 15.73 -20.81
C GLY A 249 24.90 15.80 -19.42
#